data_AF-A0A7R9Y3A1-F1
#
_entry.id   AF-A0A7R9Y3A1-F1
#
_cell.length_a   1.000
_cell.length_b   1.000
_cell.length_c   1.000
_cell.angle_alpha   90.00
_cell.angle_beta   90.00
_cell.angle_gamma   90.00
#
_symmetry.space_group_name_H-M   'P 1'
#
loop_
_entity.id
_entity.type
_entity.pdbx_description
1 polymer ?
#
loop_
_entity_poly.entity_id
_entity_poly.type
_entity_poly.pdbx_seq_one_letter_code
_entity_poly.pdbx_strand_id
1 'polypeptide(L)'
;TLSSSSSSSSSSSSSSSTWSTAAAAVVDARWFNTYLHGAIFVLILGFVDAGYSRDWTRIGAIGPELEQRLRDWALWLGGAHVVAAAAAGAVAKRRGLSVPFHAAKTFAVGFLALVETCFKTAPPVEGEGEA
;
A
#
# COMPACT_ATOMS: atom_id res chain seq x y z
N THR A 1 23.05 -11.50 -50.06
CA THR A 1 23.50 -11.91 -48.72
C THR A 1 24.64 -11.02 -48.30
N LEU A 2 24.47 -10.18 -47.26
CA LEU A 2 25.50 -9.61 -46.39
C LEU A 2 24.79 -8.88 -45.25
N SER A 3 25.20 -9.20 -44.02
CA SER A 3 24.56 -8.88 -42.75
C SER A 3 25.05 -7.57 -42.12
N SER A 4 24.28 -7.17 -41.09
CA SER A 4 24.71 -6.41 -39.90
C SER A 4 24.71 -4.88 -40.06
N SER A 5 24.13 -4.09 -39.16
CA SER A 5 24.24 -4.20 -37.70
C SER A 5 23.09 -3.43 -37.01
N SER A 6 22.27 -4.12 -36.24
CA SER A 6 21.35 -3.51 -35.28
C SER A 6 22.08 -3.36 -33.94
N SER A 7 22.50 -2.14 -33.62
CA SER A 7 23.05 -1.79 -32.31
C SER A 7 22.05 -0.97 -31.50
N SER A 8 22.03 -1.29 -30.21
CA SER A 8 21.57 -0.49 -29.06
C SER A 8 20.07 -0.46 -28.75
N SER A 9 19.69 -1.12 -27.65
CA SER A 9 19.20 -0.46 -26.42
C SER A 9 18.72 -1.48 -25.37
N SER A 10 19.64 -2.31 -24.89
CA SER A 10 19.46 -3.13 -23.68
C SER A 10 20.00 -2.35 -22.47
N SER A 11 19.25 -1.38 -21.95
CA SER A 11 19.64 -0.63 -20.74
C SER A 11 18.49 -0.37 -19.77
N SER A 12 17.29 -0.90 -20.04
CA SER A 12 16.08 -0.68 -19.24
C SER A 12 15.77 -1.80 -18.23
N SER A 13 16.49 -2.91 -18.25
CA SER A 13 16.17 -4.11 -17.46
C SER A 13 16.90 -4.24 -16.11
N SER A 14 18.00 -3.50 -15.89
CA SER A 14 18.81 -3.62 -14.67
C SER A 14 18.33 -2.73 -13.51
N SER A 15 17.66 -1.62 -13.79
CA SER A 15 17.15 -0.71 -12.75
C SER A 15 15.88 -1.24 -12.09
N SER A 16 15.00 -1.90 -12.84
CA SER A 16 13.74 -2.45 -12.35
C SER A 16 13.93 -3.62 -11.37
N SER A 17 14.94 -4.47 -11.59
CA SER A 17 15.28 -5.57 -10.69
C SER A 17 15.85 -5.08 -9.35
N THR A 18 16.65 -4.02 -9.37
CA THR A 18 17.24 -3.43 -8.15
C THR A 18 16.17 -2.80 -7.26
N TRP A 19 15.25 -2.01 -7.83
CA TRP A 19 14.14 -1.42 -7.05
C TRP A 19 13.17 -2.47 -6.50
N SER A 20 12.88 -3.52 -7.26
CA SER A 20 11.99 -4.60 -6.81
C SER A 20 12.59 -5.36 -5.62
N THR A 21 13.90 -5.57 -5.62
CA THR A 21 14.63 -6.26 -4.54
C THR A 21 14.69 -5.42 -3.26
N ALA A 22 14.98 -4.11 -3.39
CA ALA A 22 14.99 -3.21 -2.25
C ALA A 22 13.58 -3.02 -1.65
N ALA A 23 12.55 -2.92 -2.48
CA ALA A 23 11.16 -2.83 -2.04
C ALA A 23 10.72 -4.10 -1.29
N ALA A 24 11.08 -5.29 -1.79
CA ALA A 24 10.80 -6.55 -1.10
C ALA A 24 11.49 -6.61 0.28
N ALA A 25 12.76 -6.21 0.37
CA ALA A 25 13.50 -6.21 1.63
C ALA A 25 12.88 -5.27 2.70
N VAL A 26 12.40 -4.09 2.28
CA VAL A 26 11.72 -3.15 3.19
C VAL A 26 10.37 -3.71 3.64
N VAL A 27 9.60 -4.29 2.72
CA VAL A 27 8.29 -4.88 3.01
C VAL A 27 8.42 -6.09 3.93
N ASP A 28 9.46 -6.91 3.79
CA ASP A 28 9.67 -8.11 4.61
C ASP A 28 10.16 -7.78 6.03
N ALA A 29 10.54 -6.53 6.31
CA ALA A 29 10.91 -6.11 7.65
C ALA A 29 9.70 -6.14 8.62
N ARG A 30 9.82 -6.85 9.75
CA ARG A 30 8.76 -6.95 10.78
C ARG A 30 8.26 -5.58 11.27
N TRP A 31 9.15 -4.58 11.34
CA TRP A 31 8.76 -3.24 11.78
C TRP A 31 7.84 -2.52 10.80
N PHE A 32 8.00 -2.77 9.49
CA PHE A 32 7.16 -2.21 8.43
C PHE A 32 5.75 -2.81 8.46
N ASN A 33 5.66 -4.15 8.59
CA ASN A 33 4.36 -4.82 8.51
C ASN A 33 3.50 -4.72 9.78
N THR A 34 4.11 -4.55 10.95
CA THR A 34 3.36 -4.52 12.22
C THR A 34 3.24 -3.10 12.77
N TYR A 35 4.35 -2.41 13.01
CA TYR A 35 4.31 -1.11 13.68
C TYR A 35 3.89 0.01 12.74
N LEU A 36 4.41 0.02 11.50
CA LEU A 36 4.08 1.09 10.57
C LEU A 36 2.62 1.00 10.09
N HIS A 37 2.13 -0.22 9.79
CA HIS A 37 0.72 -0.43 9.45
C HIS A 37 -0.21 -0.03 10.61
N GLY A 38 0.12 -0.44 11.84
CA GLY A 38 -0.65 -0.06 13.03
C GLY A 38 -0.63 1.45 13.29
N ALA A 39 0.53 2.09 13.19
CA ALA A 39 0.66 3.53 13.41
C ALA A 39 -0.12 4.36 12.38
N ILE A 40 -0.05 4.00 11.09
CA ILE A 40 -0.84 4.66 10.05
C ILE A 40 -2.34 4.42 10.25
N PHE A 41 -2.74 3.20 10.60
CA PHE A 41 -4.14 2.91 10.87
C PHE A 41 -4.70 3.78 12.00
N VAL A 42 -3.98 3.89 13.12
CA VAL A 42 -4.38 4.76 14.25
C VAL A 42 -4.39 6.23 13.86
N LEU A 43 -3.40 6.69 13.07
CA LEU A 43 -3.38 8.07 12.57
C LEU A 43 -4.58 8.38 11.67
N ILE A 44 -4.97 7.46 10.77
CA ILE A 44 -6.14 7.63 9.92
C ILE A 44 -7.42 7.73 10.77
N LEU A 45 -7.57 6.85 11.76
CA LEU A 45 -8.72 6.91 12.67
C LEU A 45 -8.76 8.22 13.47
N GLY A 46 -7.63 8.66 14.02
CA GLY A 46 -7.54 9.93 14.74
C GLY A 46 -7.79 11.14 13.83
N PHE A 47 -7.37 11.07 12.57
CA PHE A 47 -7.64 12.12 11.58
C PHE A 47 -9.13 12.23 11.25
N VAL A 48 -9.80 11.09 11.06
CA VAL A 48 -11.25 11.04 10.82
C VAL A 48 -12.01 11.51 12.06
N ASP A 49 -11.63 11.05 13.25
CA ASP A 49 -12.19 11.53 14.52
C ASP A 49 -12.07 13.05 14.66
N ALA A 50 -10.89 13.61 14.35
CA ALA A 50 -10.68 15.04 14.42
C ALA A 50 -11.59 15.86 13.50
N GLY A 51 -11.94 15.33 12.32
CA GLY A 51 -12.85 15.97 11.37
C GLY A 51 -14.34 15.82 11.70
N TYR A 52 -14.75 14.80 12.45
CA TYR A 52 -16.18 14.49 12.69
C TYR A 52 -16.66 14.70 14.12
N SER A 53 -15.78 14.64 15.12
CA SER A 53 -16.18 14.68 16.52
C SER A 53 -16.62 16.06 17.02
N ARG A 54 -16.36 17.14 16.26
CA ARG A 54 -16.68 18.56 16.60
C ARG A 54 -16.09 19.08 17.92
N ASP A 55 -15.54 18.20 18.76
CA ASP A 55 -14.93 18.52 20.05
C ASP A 55 -13.71 19.44 19.89
N TRP A 56 -12.94 19.25 18.83
CA TRP A 56 -11.77 20.07 18.52
C TRP A 56 -12.14 21.53 18.24
N THR A 57 -13.27 21.76 17.56
CA THR A 57 -13.82 23.10 17.34
C THR A 57 -14.46 23.67 18.61
N ARG A 58 -15.11 22.81 19.41
CA ARG A 58 -15.70 23.19 20.70
C ARG A 58 -14.66 23.62 21.74
N ILE A 59 -13.48 23.00 21.74
CA ILE A 59 -12.35 23.35 22.62
C ILE A 59 -11.55 24.54 22.06
N GLY A 60 -11.84 24.98 20.83
CA GLY A 60 -11.13 26.07 20.15
C GLY A 60 -9.75 25.69 19.64
N ALA A 61 -9.44 24.39 19.58
CA ALA A 61 -8.17 23.88 19.06
C ALA A 61 -8.07 24.02 17.53
N ILE A 62 -9.20 23.95 16.83
CA ILE A 62 -9.32 24.18 15.37
C ILE A 62 -10.52 25.08 15.06
N GLY A 63 -10.45 25.83 13.96
CA GLY A 63 -11.58 26.62 13.47
C GLY A 63 -12.60 25.78 12.67
N PRO A 64 -13.86 26.23 12.55
CA PRO A 64 -14.91 25.49 11.83
C PRO A 64 -14.61 25.28 10.34
N GLU A 65 -13.92 26.25 9.71
CA GLU A 65 -13.43 26.14 8.33
C GLU A 65 -12.38 25.02 8.19
N LEU A 66 -11.48 24.88 9.18
CA LEU A 66 -10.47 23.82 9.18
C LEU A 66 -11.11 22.45 9.40
N GLU A 67 -12.13 22.36 10.26
CA GLU A 67 -12.91 21.15 10.48
C GLU A 67 -13.63 20.69 9.20
N GLN A 68 -14.20 21.62 8.44
CA GLN A 68 -14.81 21.31 7.14
C GLN A 68 -13.79 20.76 6.15
N ARG A 69 -12.61 21.39 6.06
CA ARG A 69 -11.52 20.90 5.21
C ARG A 69 -11.04 19.51 5.62
N LEU A 70 -10.92 19.24 6.93
CA LEU A 70 -10.54 17.92 7.43
C LEU A 70 -11.53 16.83 6.98
N ARG A 71 -12.83 17.11 6.98
CA ARG A 71 -13.85 16.21 6.42
C ARG A 71 -13.66 15.99 4.92
N ASP A 72 -13.45 17.06 4.16
CA ASP A 72 -13.25 16.95 2.70
C ASP A 72 -12.00 16.12 2.38
N TRP A 73 -10.90 16.34 3.12
CA TRP A 73 -9.69 15.54 3.01
C TRP A 73 -9.92 14.08 3.44
N ALA A 74 -10.73 13.82 4.46
CA ALA A 74 -11.08 12.47 4.87
C ALA A 74 -11.87 11.72 3.79
N LEU A 75 -12.77 12.41 3.06
CA LEU A 75 -13.48 11.84 1.92
C LEU A 75 -12.53 11.51 0.76
N TRP A 76 -11.61 12.43 0.42
CA TRP A 76 -10.57 12.17 -0.59
C TRP A 76 -9.67 11.00 -0.20
N LEU A 77 -9.27 10.95 1.07
CA LEU A 77 -8.47 9.86 1.63
C LEU A 77 -9.21 8.54 1.52
N GLY A 78 -10.49 8.49 1.90
CA GLY A 78 -11.34 7.31 1.73
C GLY A 78 -11.45 6.88 0.28
N GLY A 79 -11.66 7.81 -0.65
CA GLY A 79 -11.66 7.54 -2.09
C GLY A 79 -10.35 6.91 -2.58
N ALA A 80 -9.21 7.44 -2.15
CA ALA A 80 -7.90 6.87 -2.46
C ALA A 80 -7.74 5.44 -1.90
N HIS A 81 -8.25 5.16 -0.70
CA HIS A 81 -8.22 3.81 -0.11
C HIS A 81 -9.09 2.82 -0.89
N VAL A 82 -10.26 3.24 -1.40
CA VAL A 82 -11.10 2.40 -2.26
C VAL A 82 -10.37 2.03 -3.55
N VAL A 83 -9.73 3.00 -4.21
CA VAL A 83 -8.96 2.75 -5.45
C VAL A 83 -7.78 1.82 -5.16
N ALA A 84 -7.06 2.04 -4.05
CA ALA A 84 -5.96 1.18 -3.64
C ALA A 84 -6.44 -0.25 -3.33
N ALA A 85 -7.57 -0.42 -2.66
CA ALA A 85 -8.16 -1.72 -2.35
C ALA A 85 -8.57 -2.48 -3.63
N ALA A 86 -9.14 -1.79 -4.62
CA ALA A 86 -9.44 -2.38 -5.92
C ALA A 86 -8.17 -2.84 -6.65
N ALA A 87 -7.11 -2.02 -6.63
CA ALA A 87 -5.80 -2.38 -7.19
C ALA A 87 -5.19 -3.59 -6.47
N ALA A 88 -5.23 -3.62 -5.13
CA ALA A 88 -4.75 -4.76 -4.34
C ALA A 88 -5.55 -6.04 -4.63
N GLY A 89 -6.88 -5.94 -4.79
CA GLY A 89 -7.69 -7.08 -5.19
C GLY A 89 -7.31 -7.63 -6.57
N ALA A 90 -7.04 -6.75 -7.54
CA ALA A 90 -6.56 -7.14 -8.85
C ALA A 90 -5.17 -7.81 -8.80
N VAL A 91 -4.26 -7.28 -7.98
CA VAL A 91 -2.92 -7.86 -7.77
C VAL A 91 -3.01 -9.21 -7.05
N ALA A 92 -3.79 -9.30 -5.97
CA ALA A 92 -4.00 -10.54 -5.22
C ALA A 92 -4.57 -11.66 -6.13
N LYS A 93 -5.52 -11.33 -7.00
CA LYS A 93 -6.08 -12.28 -7.99
C LYS A 93 -5.00 -12.80 -8.94
N ARG A 94 -4.11 -11.93 -9.42
CA ARG A 94 -2.98 -12.32 -10.29
C ARG A 94 -1.93 -13.17 -9.57
N ARG A 95 -1.79 -12.97 -8.26
CA ARG A 95 -0.82 -13.67 -7.40
C ARG A 95 -1.38 -14.95 -6.74
N GLY A 96 -2.63 -15.32 -7.00
CA GLY A 96 -3.27 -16.48 -6.36
C GLY A 96 -3.50 -16.32 -4.85
N LEU A 97 -3.55 -15.08 -4.35
CA LEU A 97 -3.73 -14.75 -2.93
C LEU A 97 -5.21 -14.52 -2.60
N SER A 98 -5.54 -14.50 -1.31
CA SER A 98 -6.89 -14.19 -0.83
C SER A 98 -7.26 -12.72 -1.12
N VAL A 99 -8.00 -12.53 -2.21
CA VAL A 99 -8.55 -11.24 -2.64
C VAL A 99 -9.28 -10.49 -1.53
N PRO A 100 -10.24 -11.09 -0.78
CA PRO A 100 -11.00 -10.33 0.21
C PRO A 100 -10.11 -9.82 1.35
N PHE A 101 -9.12 -10.60 1.77
CA PHE A 101 -8.21 -10.21 2.85
C PHE A 101 -7.28 -9.06 2.43
N HIS A 102 -6.66 -9.15 1.26
CA HIS A 102 -5.73 -8.13 0.78
C HIS A 102 -6.43 -6.83 0.40
N ALA A 103 -7.63 -6.92 -0.19
CA ALA A 103 -8.46 -5.74 -0.47
C ALA A 103 -8.90 -5.06 0.83
N ALA A 104 -9.39 -5.81 1.82
CA ALA A 104 -9.81 -5.27 3.11
C ALA A 104 -8.63 -4.64 3.88
N LYS A 105 -7.48 -5.30 3.92
CA LYS A 105 -6.26 -4.78 4.56
C LYS A 105 -5.80 -3.48 3.89
N THR A 106 -5.85 -3.42 2.56
CA THR A 106 -5.50 -2.22 1.79
C THR A 106 -6.52 -1.11 1.97
N PHE A 107 -7.80 -1.43 2.13
CA PHE A 107 -8.79 -0.41 2.48
C PHE A 107 -8.56 0.18 3.88
N ALA A 108 -8.07 -0.61 4.83
CA ALA A 108 -7.83 -0.15 6.20
C ALA A 108 -6.53 0.65 6.35
N VAL A 109 -5.44 0.20 5.74
CA VAL A 109 -4.10 0.80 5.92
C VAL A 109 -3.68 1.69 4.74
N GLY A 110 -4.39 1.57 3.62
CA GLY A 110 -4.13 2.35 2.41
C GLY A 110 -2.94 1.83 1.62
N PHE A 111 -2.17 2.76 1.09
CA PHE A 111 -1.12 2.48 0.11
C PHE A 111 -0.02 1.52 0.62
N LEU A 112 0.28 1.49 1.92
CA LEU A 112 1.31 0.58 2.45
C LEU A 112 0.92 -0.91 2.31
N ALA A 113 -0.35 -1.23 2.52
CA ALA A 113 -0.84 -2.60 2.36
C ALA A 113 -0.98 -3.00 0.88
N LEU A 114 -1.15 -2.03 -0.03
CA LEU A 114 -1.01 -2.26 -1.47
C LEU A 114 0.43 -2.64 -1.83
N VAL A 115 1.43 -1.92 -1.31
CA VAL A 115 2.85 -2.22 -1.53
C VAL A 115 3.20 -3.61 -0.99
N GLU A 116 2.68 -3.97 0.18
CA GLU A 116 2.82 -5.34 0.70
C GLU A 116 2.21 -6.37 -0.27
N THR A 117 0.99 -6.14 -0.75
CA THR A 117 0.31 -7.02 -1.71
C THR A 117 1.08 -7.15 -3.03
N CYS A 118 1.82 -6.11 -3.44
CA CYS A 118 2.63 -6.12 -4.65
C CYS A 118 3.97 -6.83 -4.48
N PHE A 119 4.68 -6.61 -3.37
CA PHE A 119 6.10 -6.95 -3.26
C PHE A 119 6.45 -7.99 -2.20
N LYS A 120 5.55 -8.30 -1.26
CA LYS A 120 5.84 -9.29 -0.22
C LYS A 120 6.07 -10.65 -0.84
N THR A 121 7.19 -11.27 -0.52
CA THR A 121 7.52 -12.61 -1.01
C THR A 121 6.59 -13.62 -0.34
N ALA A 122 6.06 -14.58 -1.12
CA ALA A 122 5.31 -15.68 -0.53
C ALA A 122 6.29 -16.54 0.29
N PRO A 123 5.91 -17.03 1.48
CA PRO A 123 6.75 -17.99 2.18
C PRO A 123 6.99 -19.21 1.26
N PRO A 124 8.20 -19.78 1.26
CA PRO A 124 8.44 -21.02 0.54
C PRO A 124 7.45 -22.07 1.05
N VAL A 125 6.83 -22.79 0.13
CA VAL A 125 5.96 -23.92 0.45
C VAL A 125 6.86 -24.99 1.06
N GLU A 126 6.87 -25.09 2.40
CA GLU A 126 7.41 -26.26 3.10
C GLU A 126 6.49 -27.43 2.76
N GLY A 127 6.80 -28.18 1.70
CA GLY A 127 5.90 -29.25 1.28
C GLY A 127 6.31 -30.16 0.13
N GLU A 128 7.48 -30.00 -0.49
CA GLU A 128 7.98 -31.00 -1.44
C GLU A 128 9.49 -31.17 -1.25
N GLY A 129 9.86 -32.15 -0.43
CA GLY A 129 11.24 -32.47 -0.09
C GLY A 129 11.32 -33.78 0.69
N GLU A 130 11.05 -34.88 -0.03
CA GLU A 130 11.67 -36.21 0.11
C GLU A 130 11.91 -36.80 1.51
N ALA A 131 11.10 -37.79 1.89
CA ALA A 131 11.49 -39.22 1.99
C ALA A 131 10.39 -40.04 2.71
#